data_AF-A0A531N7L6-F1
#
_entry.id   AF-A0A531N7L6-F1
#
_cell.length_a   1.000
_cell.length_b   1.000
_cell.length_c   1.000
_cell.angle_alpha   90.00
_cell.angle_beta   90.00
_cell.angle_gamma   90.00
#
_symmetry.space_group_name_H-M   'P 1'
#
loop_
_entity.id
_entity.type
_entity.pdbx_description
1 polymer ?
#
loop_
_entity_poly.entity_id
_entity_poly.type
_entity_poly.pdbx_seq_one_letter_code
_entity_poly.pdbx_strand_id
1 'polypeptide(L)' 'PPVFFSRRKLVEKTLERWNSEALGRALTRLQSAVLQTRRRPDLSVALARQALLGIAVESARLGQR' A
#
# COMPACT_ATOMS: atom_id res chain seq x y z
N PRO A 1 7.93 -20.94 18.81
CA PRO A 1 6.53 -20.43 18.87
C PRO A 1 5.88 -20.35 17.47
N PRO A 2 4.69 -20.94 17.24
CA PRO A 2 3.99 -20.81 15.97
C PRO A 2 3.51 -19.36 15.77
N VAL A 3 3.78 -18.79 14.60
CA VAL A 3 3.29 -17.46 14.24
C VAL A 3 1.78 -17.57 14.01
N PHE A 4 0.98 -17.13 14.98
CA PHE A 4 -0.46 -17.06 14.83
C PHE A 4 -0.82 -15.96 13.83
N PHE A 5 -1.10 -16.35 12.60
CA PHE A 5 -1.56 -15.42 11.58
C PHE A 5 -3.08 -15.20 11.73
N SER A 6 -3.45 -14.47 12.78
CA SER A 6 -4.84 -14.16 13.15
C SER A 6 -5.66 -13.53 12.02
N ARG A 7 -4.98 -12.87 11.07
CA ARG A 7 -5.61 -12.22 9.90
C ARG A 7 -5.44 -12.99 8.60
N ARG A 8 -5.10 -14.29 8.63
CA ARG A 8 -4.86 -15.12 7.44
C ARG A 8 -5.91 -14.97 6.35
N LYS A 9 -7.18 -15.20 6.69
CA LYS A 9 -8.30 -15.12 5.74
C LYS A 9 -8.41 -13.73 5.08
N LEU A 10 -8.16 -12.66 5.84
CA LEU A 10 -8.22 -11.30 5.32
C LEU A 10 -7.08 -11.02 4.34
N VAL A 11 -5.87 -11.53 4.64
CA VAL A 11 -4.71 -11.37 3.76
C VAL A 11 -4.87 -12.21 2.50
N GLU A 12 -5.29 -13.48 2.60
CA GLU A 12 -5.58 -14.34 1.44
C GLU A 12 -6.60 -13.69 0.50
N LYS A 13 -7.73 -13.22 1.03
CA LYS A 13 -8.76 -12.52 0.24
C LYS A 13 -8.24 -11.25 -0.45
N THR A 14 -7.28 -10.56 0.18
CA THR A 14 -6.67 -9.37 -0.42
C THR A 14 -5.71 -9.76 -1.55
N LEU A 15 -4.93 -10.83 -1.35
CA LEU A 15 -3.99 -11.35 -2.34
C LEU A 15 -4.69 -11.97 -3.56
N GLU A 16 -5.93 -12.45 -3.44
CA GLU A 16 -6.76 -12.85 -4.59
C GLU A 16 -6.92 -11.72 -5.63
N ARG A 17 -6.91 -10.46 -5.18
CA ARG A 17 -7.11 -9.27 -6.03
C ARG A 17 -5.79 -8.55 -6.36
N TRP A 18 -4.83 -8.62 -5.44
CA TRP A 18 -3.54 -7.96 -5.56
C TRP A 18 -2.50 -8.92 -6.11
N ASN A 19 -2.20 -8.81 -7.41
CA ASN A 19 -1.08 -9.53 -8.01
C ASN A 19 0.28 -8.93 -7.60
N SER A 20 1.36 -9.70 -7.80
CA SER A 20 2.72 -9.31 -7.40
C SER A 20 3.17 -7.98 -8.00
N GLU A 21 2.77 -7.66 -9.24
CA GLU A 21 3.12 -6.40 -9.87
C GLU A 21 2.42 -5.21 -9.22
N ALA A 22 1.14 -5.33 -8.89
CA ALA A 22 0.39 -4.29 -8.19
C ALA A 22 0.97 -4.04 -6.80
N LEU A 23 1.31 -5.11 -6.08
CA LEU A 23 1.99 -5.01 -4.79
C LEU A 23 3.35 -4.31 -4.92
N GLY A 24 4.13 -4.63 -5.95
CA GLY A 24 5.39 -3.95 -6.26
C GLY A 24 5.21 -2.45 -6.48
N ARG A 25 4.23 -2.05 -7.30
CA ARG A 25 3.91 -0.63 -7.53
C ARG A 25 3.50 0.10 -6.26
N ALA A 26 2.66 -0.53 -5.41
CA ALA A 26 2.25 0.07 -4.14
C ALA A 26 3.43 0.21 -3.17
N LEU A 27 4.32 -0.80 -3.10
CA LEU A 27 5.52 -0.74 -2.27
C LEU A 27 6.47 0.37 -2.72
N THR A 28 6.74 0.50 -4.02
CA THR A 28 7.56 1.59 -4.56
C THR A 28 6.96 2.96 -4.22
N ARG A 29 5.64 3.11 -4.33
CA ARG A 29 4.94 4.35 -3.96
C ARG A 29 5.10 4.69 -2.49
N LEU A 30 4.96 3.70 -1.59
CA LEU A 30 5.17 3.89 -0.15
C LEU A 30 6.62 4.27 0.19
N GLN A 31 7.59 3.54 -0.35
CA GLN A 31 9.01 3.80 -0.11
C GLN A 31 9.42 5.20 -0.59
N SER A 32 8.94 5.60 -1.77
CA SER A 32 9.16 6.95 -2.29
C SER A 32 8.55 8.01 -1.37
N ALA A 33 7.30 7.82 -0.92
CA ALA A 33 6.64 8.74 0.00
C ALA A 33 7.39 8.87 1.34
N VAL A 34 7.86 7.76 1.92
CA VAL A 34 8.67 7.77 3.16
C VAL A 34 9.99 8.52 2.97
N LEU A 35 10.66 8.35 1.83
CA LEU A 35 11.87 9.11 1.54
C LEU A 35 11.57 10.62 1.42
N GLN A 36 10.49 10.97 0.72
CA GLN A 36 10.11 12.38 0.52
C GLN A 36 9.67 13.04 1.83
N THR A 37 8.94 12.35 2.72
CA THR A 37 8.54 12.91 4.02
C THR A 37 9.73 13.18 4.93
N ARG A 38 10.81 12.39 4.80
CA ARG A 38 12.08 12.63 5.51
C ARG A 38 12.86 13.80 4.91
N ARG A 39 12.87 13.94 3.58
CA ARG A 39 13.58 15.02 2.87
C ARG A 39 12.88 16.38 2.99
N ARG A 40 11.55 16.37 3.07
CA ARG A 40 10.69 17.57 3.16
C ARG A 40 9.63 17.37 4.26
N PRO A 41 10.01 17.51 5.55
CA PRO A 41 9.11 17.31 6.67
C PRO A 41 7.89 18.25 6.65
N ASP A 42 8.06 19.46 6.12
CA ASP A 42 7.02 20.47 5.88
C ASP A 42 5.90 19.96 4.95
N LEU A 43 6.21 19.06 4.01
CA LEU A 43 5.25 18.46 3.09
C LEU A 43 4.79 17.05 3.50
N SER A 44 5.21 16.57 4.67
CA SER A 44 5.02 15.17 5.08
C SER A 44 3.57 14.69 5.00
N VAL A 45 2.63 15.48 5.52
CA VAL A 45 1.19 15.14 5.52
C VAL A 45 0.63 15.08 4.09
N ALA A 46 0.99 16.03 3.24
CA ALA A 46 0.52 16.07 1.86
C ALA A 46 1.07 14.88 1.05
N LEU A 47 2.35 14.57 1.22
CA LEU A 47 3.02 13.44 0.58
C LEU A 47 2.42 12.10 1.01
N ALA A 48 2.22 11.90 2.32
CA ALA A 48 1.60 10.69 2.85
C ALA A 48 0.16 10.54 2.34
N ARG A 49 -0.64 11.61 2.35
CA ARG A 49 -2.01 11.62 1.81
C ARG A 49 -2.03 11.23 0.35
N GLN A 50 -1.19 11.85 -0.49
CA GLN A 50 -1.14 11.56 -1.93
C GLN A 50 -0.76 10.09 -2.20
N ALA A 51 0.21 9.56 -1.46
CA ALA A 51 0.64 8.18 -1.60
C ALA A 51 -0.50 7.20 -1.22
N LEU A 52 -1.14 7.42 -0.08
CA LEU A 52 -2.24 6.57 0.39
C LEU A 52 -3.48 6.65 -0.52
N LEU A 53 -3.84 7.84 -1.01
CA LEU A 53 -4.92 7.99 -2.00
C LEU A 53 -4.60 7.25 -3.29
N GLY A 54 -3.36 7.34 -3.78
CA GLY A 54 -2.95 6.59 -4.96
C GLY A 54 -3.09 5.07 -4.79
N ILE A 55 -2.75 4.55 -3.61
CA ILE A 55 -2.91 3.11 -3.28
C ILE A 55 -4.39 2.74 -3.16
N ALA A 56 -5.21 3.59 -2.53
CA ALA A 56 -6.65 3.37 -2.41
C ALA A 56 -7.34 3.33 -3.78
N VAL A 57 -6.97 4.22 -4.71
CA VAL A 57 -7.49 4.22 -6.08
C VAL A 57 -7.06 2.96 -6.83
N GLU A 58 -5.80 2.53 -6.70
CA GLU A 58 -5.36 1.27 -7.31
C GLU A 58 -6.14 0.07 -6.75
N SER A 59 -6.34 0.02 -5.43
CA SER A 59 -7.17 -0.99 -4.77
C SER A 59 -8.59 -1.03 -5.33
N ALA A 60 -9.21 0.13 -5.52
CA ALA A 60 -10.55 0.24 -6.07
C ALA A 60 -10.61 -0.30 -7.52
N ARG A 61 -9.63 0.02 -8.37
CA ARG A 61 -9.54 -0.50 -9.74
C ARG A 61 -9.36 -2.01 -9.79
N LEU A 62 -8.54 -2.57 -8.89
CA LEU A 62 -8.35 -4.01 -8.80
C LEU A 62 -9.62 -4.72 -8.32
N GLY A 63 -10.43 -4.08 -7.48
CA GLY A 63 -11.73 -4.64 -7.04
C GLY A 63 -12.86 -4.54 -8.06
N GLN A 64 -12.68 -3.79 -9.14
CA GLN A 64 -13.64 -3.68 -10.26
C GLN A 64 -13.37 -4.70 -11.38
N ARG A 65 -12.20 -5.33 -11.37
CA ARG A 65 -11.80 -6.41 -12.29
C ARG A 65 -12.18 -7.76 -11.72
#